data_AF-A0A195DTP3-F1
#
_entry.id   AF-A0A195DTP3-F1
#
_cell.length_a   1.000
_cell.length_b   1.000
_cell.length_c   1.000
_cell.angle_alpha   90.00
_cell.angle_beta   90.00
_cell.angle_gamma   90.00
#
_symmetry.space_group_name_H-M   'P 1'
#
loop_
_entity.id
_entity.type
_entity.pdbx_description
1 polymer ?
#
loop_
_entity_poly.entity_id
_entity_poly.type
_entity_poly.pdbx_seq_one_letter_code
_entity_poly.pdbx_strand_id
1 'polypeptide(L)'
;MSSIKNSAFMDIDKISNSFRNIDKENFITEENSEQIANKKKSELHQDLFWMFRILIMFFKLIGLATFGHRIVIYKKRTSYTFQYSKLGIVYNVVLSSLMIASNYMSIPFRLNWEYKIKTNLSVGIAVLQTVLVLQTVLGTLVTCVTLISYCINQKSLMRIANRLITIEHEIDRLYDLYYPLRRQRILCTMIIICILKICLMTLLLFTEILTINTGPVSWLTDVLPTFHVSWLLIQYFLLVTVIQTDFANVNRAIQSLTRINTPDLRLQSLYQTRRIVVNNSTVHQLLQLRDVHCHLCEISEDVSSFYSLPLLFGIVFLFLTLIYNGYYFLSFLMTDHILNYFYNIINVIVWIICVIYPISLLTNRITRILIEIKKTGNIVHDLLNRAIGKEIKAELKKFSLQLLHRKIQFTANGYFTLDNTFLHSLIGTVVTYLVILVQFQMGSRIIN
;
A
#
# COMPACT_ATOMS: atom_id res chain seq x y z
N MET A 1 38.63 -60.11 -58.36
CA MET A 1 37.20 -59.78 -58.29
C MET A 1 36.65 -60.36 -57.00
N SER A 2 36.87 -59.69 -55.86
CA SER A 2 36.18 -59.91 -54.58
C SER A 2 36.68 -58.90 -53.53
N SER A 3 35.76 -58.12 -52.97
CA SER A 3 35.78 -57.46 -51.64
C SER A 3 35.06 -56.09 -51.70
N ILE A 4 33.74 -56.14 -51.83
CA ILE A 4 32.83 -55.05 -51.46
C ILE A 4 31.97 -55.60 -50.34
N LYS A 5 32.30 -55.27 -49.08
CA LYS A 5 31.39 -55.27 -47.93
C LYS A 5 32.18 -54.87 -46.68
N ASN A 6 31.85 -53.70 -46.11
CA ASN A 6 31.77 -53.43 -44.66
C ASN A 6 32.07 -51.99 -44.21
N SER A 7 32.35 -51.01 -45.08
CA SER A 7 32.61 -49.64 -44.60
C SER A 7 31.36 -48.78 -44.36
N ALA A 8 30.20 -49.10 -44.96
CA ALA A 8 29.03 -48.20 -44.90
C ALA A 8 28.10 -48.41 -43.68
N PHE A 9 28.16 -49.55 -42.99
CA PHE A 9 27.28 -49.82 -41.84
C PHE A 9 27.87 -49.35 -40.49
N MET A 10 29.19 -49.28 -40.35
CA MET A 10 29.85 -48.83 -39.11
C MET A 10 29.73 -47.31 -38.88
N ASP A 11 29.57 -46.50 -39.93
CA ASP A 11 29.46 -45.05 -39.81
C ASP A 11 28.03 -44.58 -39.45
N ILE A 12 26.99 -45.33 -39.84
CA ILE A 12 25.60 -44.98 -39.52
C ILE A 12 25.30 -45.18 -38.03
N ASP A 13 25.80 -46.26 -37.42
CA ASP A 13 25.65 -46.51 -35.97
C ASP A 13 26.45 -45.51 -35.12
N LYS A 14 27.58 -45.03 -35.62
CA LYS A 14 28.41 -44.03 -34.93
C LYS A 14 27.78 -42.64 -34.96
N ILE A 15 27.15 -42.28 -36.08
CA ILE A 15 26.39 -41.03 -36.23
C ILE A 15 25.12 -41.08 -35.37
N SER A 16 24.37 -42.19 -35.40
CA SER A 16 23.17 -42.41 -34.57
C SER A 16 23.48 -42.32 -33.06
N ASN A 17 24.57 -42.94 -32.60
CA ASN A 17 24.99 -42.85 -31.20
C ASN A 17 25.49 -41.45 -30.81
N SER A 18 26.09 -40.69 -31.74
CA SER A 18 26.49 -39.30 -31.51
C SER A 18 25.27 -38.39 -31.31
N PHE A 19 24.27 -38.48 -32.19
CA PHE A 19 23.02 -37.74 -32.04
C PHE A 19 22.28 -38.11 -30.75
N ARG A 20 22.21 -39.40 -30.41
CA ARG A 20 21.57 -39.86 -29.17
C ARG A 20 22.31 -39.41 -27.90
N ASN A 21 23.62 -39.21 -27.96
CA ASN A 21 24.40 -38.65 -26.85
C ASN A 21 24.20 -37.14 -26.73
N ILE A 22 24.15 -36.40 -27.85
CA ILE A 22 23.85 -34.96 -27.85
C ILE A 22 22.44 -34.69 -27.31
N ASP A 23 21.44 -35.49 -27.70
CA ASP A 23 20.08 -35.35 -27.17
C ASP A 23 20.00 -35.65 -25.67
N LYS A 24 20.75 -36.65 -25.19
CA LYS A 24 20.86 -36.93 -23.74
C LYS A 24 21.55 -35.81 -22.98
N GLU A 25 22.62 -35.24 -23.55
CA GLU A 25 23.39 -34.17 -22.91
C GLU A 25 22.59 -32.86 -22.88
N ASN A 26 21.83 -32.57 -23.94
CA ASN A 26 20.87 -31.46 -23.97
C ASN A 26 19.73 -31.67 -22.97
N PHE A 27 19.17 -32.88 -22.87
CA PHE A 27 18.12 -33.22 -21.90
C PHE A 27 18.61 -33.07 -20.45
N ILE A 28 19.81 -33.54 -20.14
CA ILE A 28 20.43 -33.39 -18.80
C ILE A 28 20.72 -31.92 -18.51
N THR A 29 21.12 -31.13 -19.50
CA THR A 29 21.38 -29.70 -19.34
C THR A 29 20.08 -28.92 -19.12
N GLU A 30 19.01 -29.27 -19.83
CA GLU A 30 17.68 -28.71 -19.68
C GLU A 30 17.08 -29.06 -18.30
N GLU A 31 17.17 -30.33 -17.88
CA GLU A 31 16.71 -30.81 -16.58
C GLU A 31 17.49 -30.17 -15.42
N ASN A 32 18.81 -30.00 -15.54
CA ASN A 32 19.63 -29.26 -14.57
C ASN A 32 19.27 -27.77 -14.53
N SER A 33 18.99 -27.16 -15.69
CA SER A 33 18.57 -25.75 -15.75
C SER A 33 17.20 -25.53 -15.12
N GLU A 34 16.26 -26.47 -15.31
CA GLU A 34 14.95 -26.48 -14.67
C GLU A 34 15.06 -26.72 -13.16
N GLN A 35 15.93 -27.63 -12.71
CA GLN A 35 16.17 -27.86 -11.28
C GLN A 35 16.80 -26.64 -10.60
N ILE A 36 17.76 -25.96 -11.23
CA ILE A 36 18.36 -24.72 -10.72
C ILE A 36 17.31 -23.60 -10.69
N ALA A 37 16.48 -23.46 -11.73
CA ALA A 37 15.39 -22.50 -11.77
C ALA A 37 14.34 -22.77 -10.67
N ASN A 38 14.00 -24.03 -10.44
CA ASN A 38 13.06 -24.45 -9.40
C ASN A 38 13.64 -24.26 -7.99
N LYS A 39 14.93 -24.54 -7.78
CA LYS A 39 15.62 -24.26 -6.52
C LYS A 39 15.65 -22.76 -6.22
N LYS A 40 16.02 -21.95 -7.22
CA LYS A 40 16.03 -20.48 -7.10
C LYS A 40 14.63 -19.92 -6.84
N LYS A 41 13.59 -20.49 -7.45
CA LYS A 41 12.18 -20.14 -7.20
C LYS A 41 11.72 -20.51 -5.78
N SER A 42 12.21 -21.64 -5.25
CA SER A 42 11.92 -22.09 -3.88
C SER A 42 12.58 -21.21 -2.81
N GLU A 43 13.88 -20.92 -2.95
CA GLU A 43 14.62 -20.04 -2.04
C GLU A 43 13.99 -18.64 -2.02
N LEU A 44 13.66 -18.11 -3.19
CA LEU A 44 13.01 -16.80 -3.35
C LEU A 44 11.62 -16.73 -2.70
N HIS A 45 10.87 -17.82 -2.72
CA HIS A 45 9.56 -17.89 -2.07
C HIS A 45 9.69 -17.88 -0.54
N GLN A 46 10.74 -18.51 -0.02
CA GLN A 46 11.05 -18.57 1.41
C GLN A 46 11.49 -17.20 1.96
N ASP A 47 12.31 -16.45 1.23
CA ASP A 47 12.71 -15.09 1.60
C ASP A 47 11.50 -14.15 1.68
N LEU A 48 10.63 -14.20 0.68
CA LEU A 48 9.41 -13.40 0.61
C LEU A 48 8.48 -13.66 1.82
N PHE A 49 8.38 -14.92 2.22
CA PHE A 49 7.59 -15.35 3.37
C PHE A 49 8.15 -14.81 4.69
N TRP A 50 9.48 -14.80 4.82
CA TRP A 50 10.16 -14.27 6.00
C TRP A 50 9.97 -12.75 6.12
N MET A 51 10.10 -12.02 5.00
CA MET A 51 9.89 -10.57 4.98
C MET A 51 8.45 -10.17 5.35
N PHE A 52 7.45 -10.89 4.83
CA PHE A 52 6.05 -10.64 5.18
C PHE A 52 5.78 -10.86 6.68
N ARG A 53 6.43 -11.86 7.28
CA ARG A 53 6.34 -12.11 8.73
C ARG A 53 6.92 -10.98 9.56
N ILE A 54 8.07 -10.42 9.17
CA ILE A 54 8.69 -9.27 9.84
C ILE A 54 7.75 -8.07 9.82
N LEU A 55 7.14 -7.79 8.68
CA LEU A 55 6.19 -6.70 8.52
C LEU A 55 4.96 -6.86 9.44
N ILE A 56 4.42 -8.08 9.56
CA ILE A 56 3.31 -8.35 10.49
C ILE A 56 3.76 -8.16 11.95
N MET A 57 4.94 -8.64 12.32
CA MET A 57 5.49 -8.45 13.66
C MET A 57 5.67 -6.97 13.99
N PHE A 58 6.13 -6.18 13.03
CA PHE A 58 6.26 -4.73 13.16
C PHE A 58 4.91 -4.03 13.43
N PHE A 59 3.88 -4.32 12.62
CA PHE A 59 2.55 -3.74 12.88
C PHE A 59 1.94 -4.23 14.20
N LYS A 60 2.27 -5.44 14.63
CA LYS A 60 1.84 -5.96 15.94
C LYS A 60 2.48 -5.19 17.09
N LEU A 61 3.77 -4.85 16.98
CA LEU A 61 4.49 -4.04 17.98
C LEU A 61 3.90 -2.64 18.13
N ILE A 62 3.41 -2.04 17.04
CA ILE A 62 2.84 -0.68 17.04
C ILE A 62 1.36 -0.69 17.48
N GLY A 63 0.74 -1.86 17.63
CA GLY A 63 -0.69 -2.00 17.94
C GLY A 63 -1.61 -1.85 16.72
N LEU A 64 -1.05 -1.87 15.50
CA LEU A 64 -1.77 -1.85 14.22
C LEU A 64 -2.02 -3.26 13.65
N ALA A 65 -1.79 -4.31 14.45
CA ALA A 65 -2.18 -5.68 14.11
C ALA A 65 -2.59 -6.43 15.39
N THR A 66 -3.87 -6.33 15.76
CA THR A 66 -4.42 -6.98 16.96
C THR A 66 -4.65 -8.48 16.80
N PHE A 67 -4.62 -9.02 15.58
CA PHE A 67 -4.90 -10.43 15.30
C PHE A 67 -3.71 -11.36 15.58
N GLY A 68 -4.02 -12.63 15.84
CA GLY A 68 -3.07 -13.73 15.79
C GLY A 68 -2.88 -14.20 14.36
N HIS A 69 -1.73 -14.79 14.04
CA HIS A 69 -1.52 -15.51 12.78
C HIS A 69 -1.18 -16.96 13.08
N ARG A 70 -1.79 -17.88 12.32
CA ARG A 70 -1.45 -19.30 12.32
C ARG A 70 -0.97 -19.67 10.93
N ILE A 71 0.22 -20.24 10.87
CA ILE A 71 0.77 -20.81 9.63
C ILE A 71 0.10 -22.16 9.44
N VAL A 72 -0.62 -22.33 8.34
CA VAL A 72 -1.19 -23.61 7.93
C VAL A 72 -0.39 -24.09 6.73
N ILE A 73 0.15 -25.30 6.82
CA ILE A 73 0.89 -25.93 5.72
C ILE A 73 -0.09 -26.89 5.03
N TYR A 74 -0.46 -26.61 3.79
CA TYR A 74 -1.31 -27.51 3.00
C TYR A 74 -0.63 -27.83 1.67
N LYS A 75 -0.44 -29.13 1.37
CA LYS A 75 0.16 -29.64 0.12
C LYS A 75 1.44 -28.90 -0.31
N LYS A 76 2.44 -28.78 0.59
CA LYS A 76 3.75 -28.09 0.37
C LYS A 76 3.68 -26.56 0.14
N ARG A 77 2.52 -25.90 0.25
CA ARG A 77 2.40 -24.43 0.31
C ARG A 77 2.12 -23.97 1.75
N THR A 78 2.84 -22.95 2.20
CA THR A 78 2.59 -22.27 3.48
C THR A 78 1.56 -21.17 3.27
N SER A 79 0.40 -21.28 3.91
CA SER A 79 -0.63 -20.23 3.90
C SER A 79 -0.81 -19.64 5.30
N TYR A 80 -1.08 -18.34 5.37
CA TYR A 80 -1.42 -17.68 6.62
C TYR A 80 -2.92 -17.74 6.83
N THR A 81 -3.33 -18.08 8.04
CA THR A 81 -4.71 -17.88 8.49
C THR A 81 -4.67 -16.93 9.68
N PHE A 82 -5.39 -15.83 9.59
CA PHE A 82 -5.48 -14.86 10.67
C PHE A 82 -6.60 -15.25 11.61
N GLN A 83 -6.33 -15.18 12.91
CA GLN A 83 -7.21 -15.62 14.00
C GLN A 83 -7.41 -14.54 15.05
N TYR A 84 -8.54 -14.63 15.75
CA TYR A 84 -8.91 -13.68 16.78
C TYR A 84 -7.99 -13.85 17.99
N SER A 85 -7.47 -12.75 18.51
CA SER A 85 -6.54 -12.76 19.64
C SER A 85 -7.03 -11.82 20.73
N LYS A 86 -7.43 -12.40 21.88
CA LYS A 86 -7.75 -11.64 23.10
C LYS A 86 -6.53 -10.88 23.63
N LEU A 87 -5.34 -11.48 23.52
CA LEU A 87 -4.08 -10.86 23.97
C LEU A 87 -3.76 -9.58 23.17
N GLY A 88 -4.09 -9.55 21.88
CA GLY A 88 -3.89 -8.35 21.06
C GLY A 88 -4.79 -7.19 21.48
N ILE A 89 -6.02 -7.48 21.93
CA ILE A 89 -6.92 -6.46 22.49
C ILE A 89 -6.36 -5.93 23.81
N VAL A 90 -5.97 -6.82 24.73
CA VAL A 90 -5.39 -6.42 26.03
C VAL A 90 -4.15 -5.55 25.82
N TYR A 91 -3.27 -5.94 24.89
CA TYR A 91 -2.08 -5.17 24.54
C TYR A 91 -2.43 -3.75 24.07
N ASN A 92 -3.36 -3.60 23.13
CA ASN A 92 -3.78 -2.29 22.63
C ASN A 92 -4.46 -1.43 23.71
N VAL A 93 -5.26 -2.03 24.61
CA VAL A 93 -5.87 -1.31 25.75
C VAL A 93 -4.80 -0.78 26.70
N VAL A 94 -3.79 -1.60 27.02
CA VAL A 94 -2.65 -1.17 27.84
C VAL A 94 -1.90 -0.04 27.12
N LEU A 95 -1.62 -0.18 25.83
CA LEU A 95 -0.93 0.85 25.05
C LEU A 95 -1.72 2.17 25.01
N SER A 96 -3.04 2.14 24.83
CA SER A 96 -3.89 3.33 24.93
C SER A 96 -3.83 3.96 26.32
N SER A 97 -3.88 3.16 27.40
CA SER A 97 -3.77 3.67 28.77
C SER A 97 -2.43 4.35 29.05
N LEU A 98 -1.33 3.79 28.52
CA LEU A 98 0.01 4.36 28.62
C LEU A 98 0.12 5.68 27.84
N MET A 99 -0.50 5.77 26.66
CA MET A 99 -0.56 7.02 25.88
C MET A 99 -1.31 8.13 26.63
N ILE A 100 -2.43 7.80 27.27
CA ILE A 100 -3.21 8.75 28.09
C ILE A 100 -2.39 9.21 29.29
N ALA A 101 -1.76 8.28 30.02
CA ALA A 101 -0.90 8.61 31.17
C ALA A 101 0.30 9.48 30.78
N SER A 102 0.95 9.16 29.66
CA SER A 102 2.04 9.96 29.09
C SER A 102 1.59 11.39 28.75
N ASN A 103 0.40 11.54 28.16
CA ASN A 103 -0.17 12.85 27.85
C ASN A 103 -0.44 13.68 29.11
N TYR A 104 -1.04 13.06 30.13
CA TYR A 104 -1.36 13.70 31.40
C TYR A 104 -0.11 14.27 32.08
N MET A 105 1.02 13.54 32.01
CA MET A 105 2.30 14.02 32.53
C MET A 105 2.95 15.09 31.64
N SER A 106 2.73 15.03 30.33
CA SER A 106 3.37 15.93 29.36
C SER A 106 2.72 17.32 29.28
N ILE A 107 1.40 17.42 29.49
CA ILE A 107 0.66 18.69 29.42
C ILE A 107 1.18 19.73 30.44
N PRO A 108 1.33 19.41 31.74
CA PRO A 108 1.87 20.37 32.71
C PRO A 108 3.29 20.80 32.38
N PHE A 109 4.13 19.90 31.85
CA PHE A 109 5.49 20.23 31.44
C PHE A 109 5.51 21.23 30.27
N ARG A 110 4.64 21.04 29.28
CA ARG A 110 4.45 21.97 28.15
C ARG A 110 3.97 23.34 28.61
N LEU A 111 3.01 23.38 29.53
CA LEU A 111 2.48 24.63 30.09
C LEU A 111 3.51 25.36 30.97
N ASN A 112 4.33 24.63 31.72
CA ASN A 112 5.26 25.21 32.71
C ASN A 112 6.62 25.64 32.11
N TRP A 113 7.12 24.99 31.04
CA TRP A 113 8.30 25.43 30.28
C TRP A 113 8.20 26.91 29.86
N GLU A 114 6.97 27.39 29.70
CA GLU A 114 6.63 28.72 29.22
C GLU A 114 6.57 29.80 30.30
N TYR A 115 6.34 29.46 31.58
CA TYR A 115 6.41 30.47 32.66
C TYR A 115 7.80 31.13 32.71
N LYS A 116 8.84 30.40 32.28
CA LYS A 116 10.22 30.87 32.21
C LYS A 116 10.51 31.79 31.01
N ILE A 117 9.69 31.76 29.96
CA ILE A 117 9.85 32.58 28.74
C ILE A 117 8.95 33.83 28.76
N LYS A 118 7.84 33.77 29.51
CA LYS A 118 6.79 34.82 29.60
C LYS A 118 7.24 36.18 30.14
N THR A 119 8.48 36.33 30.61
CA THR A 119 8.97 37.62 31.12
C THR A 119 9.24 38.65 30.03
N ASN A 120 9.27 38.28 28.73
CA ASN A 120 9.43 39.24 27.62
C ASN A 120 8.57 38.87 26.37
N LEU A 121 7.46 39.61 26.16
CA LEU A 121 6.74 39.88 24.89
C LEU A 121 5.67 38.89 24.29
N SER A 122 4.51 39.49 23.91
CA SER A 122 3.56 39.22 22.79
C SER A 122 2.47 38.12 22.84
N VAL A 123 1.27 38.50 22.39
CA VAL A 123 0.05 37.66 22.16
C VAL A 123 0.29 36.50 21.18
N GLY A 124 1.24 36.64 20.24
CA GLY A 124 1.54 35.61 19.24
C GLY A 124 2.11 34.31 19.82
N ILE A 125 2.88 34.39 20.91
CA ILE A 125 3.41 33.21 21.62
C ILE A 125 2.27 32.41 22.27
N ALA A 126 1.27 33.10 22.84
CA ALA A 126 0.12 32.46 23.48
C ALA A 126 -0.80 31.70 22.49
N VAL A 127 -0.96 32.21 21.26
CA VAL A 127 -1.69 31.51 20.21
C VAL A 127 -0.95 30.23 19.79
N LEU A 128 0.37 30.32 19.58
CA LEU A 128 1.21 29.16 19.23
C LEU A 128 1.23 28.09 20.34
N GLN A 129 1.25 28.52 21.60
CA GLN A 129 1.09 27.64 22.77
C GLN A 129 -0.22 26.85 22.69
N THR A 130 -1.33 27.54 22.45
CA THR A 130 -2.66 26.93 22.40
C THR A 130 -2.73 25.87 21.29
N VAL A 131 -2.11 26.16 20.14
CA VAL A 131 -2.01 25.21 19.02
C VAL A 131 -1.18 23.98 19.39
N LEU A 132 -0.06 24.12 20.09
CA LEU A 132 0.80 23.00 20.50
C LEU A 132 0.11 22.08 21.52
N VAL A 133 -0.58 22.65 22.51
CA VAL A 133 -1.37 21.88 23.50
C VAL A 133 -2.52 21.16 22.80
N LEU A 134 -3.23 21.85 21.90
CA LEU A 134 -4.29 21.24 21.09
C LEU A 134 -3.75 20.08 20.25
N GLN A 135 -2.60 20.24 19.60
CA GLN A 135 -1.96 19.18 18.83
C GLN A 135 -1.56 17.98 19.70
N THR A 136 -1.09 18.22 20.93
CA THR A 136 -0.74 17.18 21.91
C THR A 136 -1.97 16.37 22.33
N VAL A 137 -3.10 17.04 22.61
CA VAL A 137 -4.37 16.39 22.96
C VAL A 137 -4.92 15.63 21.75
N LEU A 138 -4.90 16.23 20.56
CA LEU A 138 -5.38 15.58 19.34
C LEU A 138 -4.52 14.37 18.95
N GLY A 139 -3.20 14.44 19.10
CA GLY A 139 -2.31 13.31 18.80
C GLY A 139 -2.61 12.08 19.67
N THR A 140 -2.90 12.31 20.95
CA THR A 140 -3.27 11.23 21.88
C THR A 140 -4.69 10.72 21.67
N LEU A 141 -5.63 11.62 21.38
CA LEU A 141 -6.97 11.24 20.95
C LEU A 141 -6.91 10.34 19.71
N VAL A 142 -6.17 10.74 18.67
CA VAL A 142 -6.05 9.98 17.42
C VAL A 142 -5.43 8.62 17.68
N THR A 143 -4.32 8.54 18.41
CA THR A 143 -3.69 7.25 18.74
C THR A 143 -4.59 6.33 19.56
N CYS A 144 -5.37 6.86 20.51
CA CYS A 144 -6.35 6.05 21.23
C CYS A 144 -7.48 5.57 20.32
N VAL A 145 -8.03 6.47 19.49
CA VAL A 145 -9.06 6.16 18.51
C VAL A 145 -8.58 5.09 17.52
N THR A 146 -7.34 5.17 17.05
CA THR A 146 -6.77 4.14 16.17
C THR A 146 -6.68 2.81 16.90
N LEU A 147 -6.03 2.74 18.06
CA LEU A 147 -5.84 1.50 18.82
C LEU A 147 -7.16 0.83 19.21
N ILE A 148 -8.16 1.62 19.66
CA ILE A 148 -9.50 1.13 20.00
C ILE A 148 -10.24 0.64 18.76
N SER A 149 -10.15 1.37 17.64
CA SER A 149 -10.76 0.93 16.37
C SER A 149 -10.20 -0.43 15.92
N TYR A 150 -8.89 -0.66 16.08
CA TYR A 150 -8.26 -1.95 15.79
C TYR A 150 -8.71 -3.08 16.73
N CYS A 151 -9.13 -2.77 17.96
CA CYS A 151 -9.73 -3.73 18.88
C CYS A 151 -11.15 -4.09 18.45
N ILE A 152 -12.00 -3.08 18.21
CA ILE A 152 -13.42 -3.26 17.84
C ILE A 152 -13.52 -3.98 16.50
N ASN A 153 -12.75 -3.52 15.51
CA ASN A 153 -12.84 -3.99 14.13
C ASN A 153 -11.87 -5.14 13.81
N GLN A 154 -11.26 -5.78 14.82
CA GLN A 154 -10.31 -6.88 14.64
C GLN A 154 -10.85 -8.00 13.73
N LYS A 155 -12.13 -8.38 13.94
CA LYS A 155 -12.80 -9.42 13.12
C LYS A 155 -12.92 -9.01 11.65
N SER A 156 -13.14 -7.72 11.37
CA SER A 156 -13.22 -7.19 10.01
C SER A 156 -11.88 -7.28 9.30
N LEU A 157 -10.81 -6.80 9.95
CA LEU A 157 -9.44 -6.85 9.40
C LEU A 157 -8.99 -8.29 9.09
N MET A 158 -9.29 -9.23 9.98
CA MET A 158 -9.01 -10.65 9.74
C MET A 158 -9.80 -11.22 8.56
N ARG A 159 -11.08 -10.87 8.45
CA ARG A 159 -11.93 -11.31 7.33
C ARG A 159 -11.36 -10.80 6.01
N ILE A 160 -11.01 -9.52 5.94
CA ILE A 160 -10.35 -8.89 4.79
C ILE A 160 -9.09 -9.67 4.40
N ALA A 161 -8.18 -9.89 5.36
CA ALA A 161 -6.91 -10.55 5.10
C ALA A 161 -7.08 -12.02 4.64
N ASN A 162 -7.97 -12.78 5.28
CA ASN A 162 -8.24 -14.16 4.88
C ASN A 162 -8.89 -14.24 3.49
N ARG A 163 -9.86 -13.36 3.19
CA ARG A 163 -10.49 -13.30 1.85
C ARG A 163 -9.47 -12.97 0.76
N LEU A 164 -8.54 -12.07 1.03
CA LEU A 164 -7.49 -11.70 0.08
C LEU A 164 -6.56 -12.89 -0.22
N ILE A 165 -6.21 -13.68 0.81
CA ILE A 165 -5.44 -14.92 0.65
C ILE A 165 -6.24 -15.94 -0.18
N THR A 166 -7.55 -16.08 0.04
CA THR A 166 -8.38 -16.99 -0.77
C THR A 166 -8.39 -16.58 -2.25
N ILE A 167 -8.59 -15.30 -2.55
CA ILE A 167 -8.58 -14.79 -3.93
C ILE A 167 -7.22 -15.03 -4.57
N GLU A 168 -6.15 -14.81 -3.83
CA GLU A 168 -4.79 -15.09 -4.31
C GLU A 168 -4.62 -16.57 -4.71
N HIS A 169 -5.17 -17.51 -3.92
CA HIS A 169 -5.12 -18.93 -4.26
C HIS A 169 -5.98 -19.27 -5.49
N GLU A 170 -7.14 -18.62 -5.64
CA GLU A 170 -8.00 -18.77 -6.82
C GLU A 170 -7.34 -18.26 -8.10
N ILE A 171 -6.70 -17.08 -8.04
CA ILE A 171 -5.99 -16.50 -9.18
C ILE A 171 -4.76 -17.34 -9.54
N ASP A 172 -4.02 -17.83 -8.54
CA ASP A 172 -2.88 -18.74 -8.75
C ASP A 172 -3.30 -19.99 -9.53
N ARG A 173 -4.39 -20.64 -9.09
CA ARG A 173 -4.93 -21.86 -9.75
C ARG A 173 -5.30 -21.62 -11.21
N LEU A 174 -5.65 -20.39 -11.58
CA LEU A 174 -6.11 -20.07 -12.94
C LEU A 174 -4.98 -19.70 -13.91
N TYR A 175 -3.82 -19.21 -13.43
CA TYR A 175 -2.81 -18.54 -14.29
C TYR A 175 -1.34 -18.84 -13.94
N ASP A 176 -1.04 -20.07 -13.51
CA ASP A 176 0.21 -20.63 -12.96
C ASP A 176 1.58 -20.13 -13.50
N LEU A 177 1.68 -19.56 -14.72
CA LEU A 177 2.98 -19.39 -15.39
C LEU A 177 3.67 -18.00 -15.24
N TYR A 178 2.93 -16.89 -15.13
CA TYR A 178 3.51 -15.52 -15.17
C TYR A 178 3.37 -14.70 -13.88
N TYR A 179 2.76 -15.32 -12.86
CA TYR A 179 2.32 -14.68 -11.63
C TYR A 179 3.42 -14.38 -10.58
N PRO A 180 4.39 -15.28 -10.29
CA PRO A 180 5.24 -15.12 -9.10
C PRO A 180 6.24 -13.95 -9.17
N LEU A 181 6.84 -13.71 -10.35
CA LEU A 181 7.86 -12.66 -10.54
C LEU A 181 7.30 -11.24 -10.43
N ARG A 182 6.05 -11.02 -10.83
CA ARG A 182 5.40 -9.71 -10.71
C ARG A 182 5.12 -9.38 -9.24
N ARG A 183 4.53 -10.35 -8.53
CA ARG A 183 4.15 -10.19 -7.13
C ARG A 183 5.37 -9.95 -6.25
N GLN A 184 6.47 -10.64 -6.52
CA GLN A 184 7.74 -10.39 -5.87
C GLN A 184 8.22 -8.95 -6.09
N ARG A 185 8.27 -8.46 -7.33
CA ARG A 185 8.67 -7.07 -7.62
C ARG A 185 7.81 -6.06 -6.86
N ILE A 186 6.51 -6.32 -6.75
CA ILE A 186 5.60 -5.48 -5.98
C ILE A 186 5.99 -5.53 -4.51
N LEU A 187 6.09 -6.71 -3.91
CA LEU A 187 6.48 -6.86 -2.51
C LEU A 187 7.85 -6.23 -2.19
N CYS A 188 8.86 -6.41 -3.03
CA CYS A 188 10.14 -5.71 -2.89
C CYS A 188 9.97 -4.18 -2.92
N THR A 189 9.17 -3.66 -3.85
CA THR A 189 8.86 -2.22 -3.91
C THR A 189 8.20 -1.72 -2.63
N MET A 190 7.27 -2.50 -2.08
CA MET A 190 6.56 -2.16 -0.84
C MET A 190 7.49 -2.13 0.37
N ILE A 191 8.45 -3.05 0.41
CA ILE A 191 9.46 -3.11 1.47
C ILE A 191 10.40 -1.93 1.37
N ILE A 192 10.88 -1.58 0.16
CA ILE A 192 11.71 -0.39 -0.06
C ILE A 192 10.99 0.87 0.44
N ILE A 193 9.68 1.00 0.17
CA ILE A 193 8.87 2.12 0.69
C ILE A 193 8.83 2.13 2.23
N CYS A 194 8.68 0.97 2.86
CA CYS A 194 8.71 0.87 4.32
C CYS A 194 10.08 1.24 4.90
N ILE A 195 11.16 0.74 4.30
CA ILE A 195 12.54 1.08 4.68
C ILE A 195 12.78 2.58 4.53
N LEU A 196 12.39 3.18 3.40
CA LEU A 196 12.53 4.61 3.16
C LEU A 196 11.82 5.43 4.23
N LYS A 197 10.61 5.02 4.65
CA LYS A 197 9.90 5.73 5.72
C LYS A 197 10.50 5.48 7.10
N ILE A 198 11.08 4.31 7.38
CA ILE A 198 11.88 4.11 8.60
C ILE A 198 13.08 5.06 8.60
N CYS A 199 13.83 5.14 7.48
CA CYS A 199 14.96 6.05 7.33
C CYS A 199 14.55 7.53 7.52
N LEU A 200 13.40 7.90 6.97
CA LEU A 200 12.84 9.24 7.13
C LEU A 200 12.48 9.56 8.59
N MET A 201 11.91 8.59 9.33
CA MET A 201 11.64 8.76 10.76
C MET A 201 12.90 8.76 11.62
N THR A 202 13.93 7.99 11.26
CA THR A 202 15.22 8.06 11.95
C THR A 202 15.91 9.39 11.72
N LEU A 203 15.81 9.95 10.51
CA LEU A 203 16.31 11.29 10.20
C LEU A 203 15.57 12.35 11.02
N LEU A 204 14.25 12.24 11.15
CA LEU A 204 13.44 13.13 11.97
C LEU A 204 13.87 13.12 13.45
N LEU A 205 14.04 11.93 14.02
CA LEU A 205 14.53 11.79 15.40
C LEU A 205 15.93 12.39 15.56
N PHE A 206 16.80 12.17 14.58
CA PHE A 206 18.15 12.73 14.60
C PHE A 206 18.14 14.26 14.54
N THR A 207 17.31 14.86 13.70
CA THR A 207 17.20 16.33 13.62
C THR A 207 16.59 16.93 14.88
N GLU A 208 15.63 16.26 15.52
CA GLU A 208 15.09 16.66 16.83
C GLU A 208 16.13 16.63 17.95
N ILE A 209 17.02 15.62 17.95
CA ILE A 209 18.12 15.55 18.94
C ILE A 209 19.08 16.75 18.77
N LEU A 210 19.38 17.13 17.53
CA LEU A 210 20.31 18.22 17.22
C LEU A 210 19.76 19.61 17.55
N THR A 211 18.45 19.81 17.55
CA THR A 211 17.85 21.12 17.82
C THR A 211 17.76 21.46 19.31
N ILE A 212 18.15 20.55 20.23
CA ILE A 212 18.37 20.69 21.70
C ILE A 212 17.22 21.32 22.53
N ASN A 213 16.14 21.81 21.90
CA ASN A 213 15.16 22.66 22.59
C ASN A 213 13.98 21.91 23.22
N THR A 214 13.83 20.61 22.98
CA THR A 214 12.70 19.86 23.53
C THR A 214 13.16 18.52 24.08
N GLY A 215 13.14 18.37 25.40
CA GLY A 215 13.50 17.12 26.07
C GLY A 215 12.60 15.94 25.67
N PRO A 216 12.72 14.77 26.33
CA PRO A 216 12.01 13.54 25.96
C PRO A 216 10.48 13.66 25.87
N VAL A 217 9.90 14.72 26.44
CA VAL A 217 8.47 15.05 26.36
C VAL A 217 8.01 15.31 24.93
N SER A 218 8.82 15.95 24.06
CA SER A 218 8.40 16.19 22.67
C SER A 218 8.34 14.94 21.82
N TRP A 219 9.22 13.97 22.09
CA TRP A 219 9.19 12.69 21.42
C TRP A 219 7.87 11.97 21.70
N LEU A 220 7.39 12.04 22.94
CA LEU A 220 6.15 11.41 23.37
C LEU A 220 4.89 12.13 22.87
N THR A 221 4.90 13.47 22.80
CA THR A 221 3.69 14.22 22.39
C THR A 221 3.58 14.48 20.90
N ASP A 222 4.70 14.59 20.18
CA ASP A 222 4.72 15.08 18.80
C ASP A 222 5.15 13.96 17.84
N VAL A 223 6.34 13.39 18.09
CA VAL A 223 6.94 12.37 17.20
C VAL A 223 6.14 11.07 17.25
N LEU A 224 5.80 10.59 18.43
CA LEU A 224 5.12 9.31 18.62
C LEU A 224 3.71 9.27 17.98
N PRO A 225 2.81 10.26 18.19
CA PRO A 225 1.53 10.29 17.47
C PRO A 225 1.70 10.40 15.94
N THR A 226 2.63 11.23 15.48
CA THR A 226 2.93 11.36 14.04
C THR A 226 3.45 10.06 13.45
N PHE A 227 4.26 9.31 14.19
CA PHE A 227 4.72 7.98 13.84
C PHE A 227 3.57 6.98 13.72
N HIS A 228 2.69 6.91 14.72
CA HIS A 228 1.52 6.03 14.70
C HIS A 228 0.60 6.33 13.51
N VAL A 229 0.24 7.59 13.29
CA VAL A 229 -0.66 7.99 12.18
C VAL A 229 0.01 7.75 10.83
N SER A 230 1.30 8.09 10.69
CA SER A 230 2.07 7.80 9.48
C SER A 230 2.06 6.31 9.12
N TRP A 231 2.21 5.42 10.11
CA TRP A 231 2.16 3.98 9.88
C TRP A 231 0.78 3.42 9.62
N LEU A 232 -0.27 4.02 10.18
CA LEU A 232 -1.62 3.70 9.78
C LEU A 232 -1.83 3.98 8.28
N LEU A 233 -1.38 5.14 7.79
CA LEU A 233 -1.48 5.49 6.36
C LEU A 233 -0.67 4.55 5.47
N ILE A 234 0.55 4.18 5.91
CA ILE A 234 1.39 3.24 5.16
C ILE A 234 0.75 1.86 5.13
N GLN A 235 0.26 1.32 6.26
CA GLN A 235 -0.43 0.04 6.28
C GLN A 235 -1.64 0.01 5.33
N TYR A 236 -2.41 1.11 5.31
CA TYR A 236 -3.52 1.24 4.39
C TYR A 236 -3.04 1.23 2.92
N PHE A 237 -2.00 2.00 2.60
CA PHE A 237 -1.35 1.96 1.28
C PHE A 237 -0.87 0.54 0.92
N LEU A 238 -0.32 -0.21 1.88
CA LEU A 238 0.15 -1.57 1.67
C LEU A 238 -0.99 -2.48 1.22
N LEU A 239 -2.10 -2.45 1.94
CA LEU A 239 -3.27 -3.26 1.66
C LEU A 239 -3.93 -2.90 0.32
N VAL A 240 -4.11 -1.60 0.03
CA VAL A 240 -4.69 -1.15 -1.24
C VAL A 240 -3.82 -1.54 -2.43
N THR A 241 -2.50 -1.56 -2.27
CA THR A 241 -1.60 -1.99 -3.35
C THR A 241 -1.73 -3.49 -3.66
N VAL A 242 -1.97 -4.33 -2.65
CA VAL A 242 -2.26 -5.76 -2.90
C VAL A 242 -3.57 -5.90 -3.67
N ILE A 243 -4.64 -5.25 -3.21
CA ILE A 243 -5.95 -5.28 -3.88
C ILE A 243 -5.86 -4.74 -5.31
N GLN A 244 -5.14 -3.64 -5.54
CA GLN A 244 -4.91 -3.12 -6.89
C GLN A 244 -4.20 -4.15 -7.78
N THR A 245 -3.24 -4.88 -7.22
CA THR A 245 -2.51 -5.91 -7.96
C THR A 245 -3.47 -7.00 -8.40
N ASP A 246 -4.39 -7.42 -7.53
CA ASP A 246 -5.38 -8.43 -7.82
C ASP A 246 -6.38 -7.96 -8.89
N PHE A 247 -6.86 -6.72 -8.83
CA PHE A 247 -7.66 -6.13 -9.93
C PHE A 247 -6.89 -6.14 -11.25
N ALA A 248 -5.61 -5.78 -11.23
CA ALA A 248 -4.78 -5.80 -12.44
C ALA A 248 -4.53 -7.22 -12.95
N ASN A 249 -4.54 -8.23 -12.08
CA ASN A 249 -4.44 -9.64 -12.45
C ASN A 249 -5.74 -10.12 -13.09
N VAL A 250 -6.89 -9.80 -12.51
CA VAL A 250 -8.22 -10.07 -13.10
C VAL A 250 -8.34 -9.42 -14.49
N ASN A 251 -7.95 -8.15 -14.63
CA ASN A 251 -7.98 -7.45 -15.92
C ASN A 251 -7.13 -8.15 -16.98
N ARG A 252 -5.94 -8.63 -16.61
CA ARG A 252 -5.08 -9.39 -17.52
C ARG A 252 -5.67 -10.75 -17.85
N ALA A 253 -6.26 -11.43 -16.88
CA ALA A 253 -6.93 -12.70 -17.07
C ALA A 253 -8.10 -12.58 -18.07
N ILE A 254 -8.94 -11.56 -17.90
CA ILE A 254 -10.04 -11.27 -18.86
C ILE A 254 -9.47 -10.98 -20.25
N GLN A 255 -8.35 -10.23 -20.34
CA GLN A 255 -7.68 -9.98 -21.61
C GLN A 255 -7.04 -11.24 -22.22
N SER A 256 -6.46 -12.16 -21.45
CA SER A 256 -5.89 -13.39 -22.00
C SER A 256 -6.95 -14.32 -22.58
N LEU A 257 -8.16 -14.33 -22.01
CA LEU A 257 -9.31 -15.03 -22.61
C LEU A 257 -9.59 -14.56 -24.05
N THR A 258 -9.23 -13.32 -24.42
CA THR A 258 -9.33 -12.85 -25.82
C THR A 258 -8.18 -13.27 -26.74
N ARG A 259 -6.99 -13.57 -26.20
CA ARG A 259 -5.80 -13.91 -27.01
C ARG A 259 -5.70 -15.40 -27.35
N ILE A 260 -6.21 -16.28 -26.49
CA ILE A 260 -6.10 -17.73 -26.72
C ILE A 260 -6.91 -18.18 -27.95
N ASN A 261 -7.93 -17.41 -28.35
CA ASN A 261 -8.76 -17.72 -29.53
C ASN A 261 -8.23 -17.08 -30.83
N THR A 262 -7.03 -16.50 -30.83
CA THR A 262 -6.33 -16.11 -32.05
C THR A 262 -5.22 -17.12 -32.33
N PRO A 263 -5.42 -18.12 -33.21
CA PRO A 263 -4.28 -18.84 -33.74
C PRO A 263 -3.37 -17.84 -34.45
N ASP A 264 -2.06 -17.96 -34.22
CA ASP A 264 -1.00 -17.24 -34.92
C ASP A 264 -1.04 -17.59 -36.42
N LEU A 265 -2.00 -17.06 -37.15
CA LEU A 265 -1.93 -16.92 -38.59
C LEU A 265 -1.42 -15.52 -38.86
N ARG A 266 -0.09 -15.42 -38.86
CA ARG A 266 0.62 -14.33 -39.51
C ARG A 266 -0.01 -14.11 -40.88
N LEU A 267 -0.37 -12.85 -41.14
CA LEU A 267 -0.61 -12.28 -42.47
C LEU A 267 -2.00 -12.52 -43.09
N GLN A 268 -3.06 -11.80 -42.66
CA GLN A 268 -3.98 -11.21 -43.65
C GLN A 268 -4.93 -10.11 -43.13
N SER A 269 -4.81 -8.97 -43.82
CA SER A 269 -5.81 -7.93 -44.13
C SER A 269 -6.48 -7.09 -43.04
N LEU A 270 -6.42 -5.79 -43.31
CA LEU A 270 -6.70 -4.62 -42.48
C LEU A 270 -8.19 -4.25 -42.24
N TYR A 271 -9.20 -5.05 -42.60
CA TYR A 271 -10.61 -4.63 -42.41
C TYR A 271 -11.55 -5.79 -42.12
N GLN A 272 -11.26 -6.60 -41.11
CA GLN A 272 -12.21 -7.61 -40.64
C GLN A 272 -12.47 -7.48 -39.15
N THR A 273 -13.70 -7.07 -38.84
CA THR A 273 -14.29 -7.06 -37.50
C THR A 273 -14.00 -8.39 -36.82
N ARG A 274 -13.01 -8.36 -35.92
CA ARG A 274 -12.39 -9.53 -35.29
C ARG A 274 -13.43 -10.21 -34.41
N ARG A 275 -13.96 -11.33 -34.90
CA ARG A 275 -15.06 -12.09 -34.32
C ARG A 275 -14.50 -13.29 -33.57
N ILE A 276 -14.75 -13.38 -32.26
CA ILE A 276 -14.23 -14.47 -31.42
C ILE A 276 -15.32 -15.55 -31.29
N VAL A 277 -15.02 -16.77 -31.74
CA VAL A 277 -15.78 -17.99 -31.44
C VAL A 277 -15.22 -18.54 -30.13
N VAL A 278 -16.09 -18.85 -29.17
CA VAL A 278 -15.73 -18.98 -27.75
C VAL A 278 -16.39 -20.25 -27.20
N ASN A 279 -15.60 -21.13 -26.56
CA ASN A 279 -16.02 -22.44 -26.04
C ASN A 279 -16.66 -22.36 -24.65
N ASN A 280 -17.48 -23.34 -24.25
CA ASN A 280 -18.13 -23.40 -22.93
C ASN A 280 -17.16 -23.24 -21.73
N SER A 281 -15.90 -23.71 -21.86
CA SER A 281 -14.85 -23.56 -20.84
C SER A 281 -14.49 -22.09 -20.56
N THR A 282 -14.44 -21.26 -21.59
CA THR A 282 -14.09 -19.84 -21.45
C THR A 282 -15.24 -19.01 -20.86
N VAL A 283 -16.50 -19.45 -21.03
CA VAL A 283 -17.65 -18.86 -20.33
C VAL A 283 -17.53 -19.11 -18.83
N HIS A 284 -17.18 -20.34 -18.45
CA HIS A 284 -16.97 -20.68 -17.04
C HIS A 284 -15.81 -19.88 -16.41
N GLN A 285 -14.70 -19.71 -17.14
CA GLN A 285 -13.57 -18.88 -16.68
C GLN A 285 -13.96 -17.40 -16.55
N LEU A 286 -14.77 -16.86 -17.46
CA LEU A 286 -15.27 -15.49 -17.37
C LEU A 286 -16.18 -15.30 -16.15
N LEU A 287 -17.06 -16.26 -15.85
CA LEU A 287 -17.92 -16.24 -14.67
C LEU A 287 -17.08 -16.23 -13.38
N GLN A 288 -16.07 -17.09 -13.29
CA GLN A 288 -15.15 -17.10 -12.14
C GLN A 288 -14.43 -15.76 -11.98
N LEU A 289 -13.94 -15.14 -13.07
CA LEU A 289 -13.28 -13.83 -13.01
C LEU A 289 -14.23 -12.70 -12.61
N ARG A 290 -15.50 -12.76 -13.03
CA ARG A 290 -16.55 -11.83 -12.56
C ARG A 290 -16.78 -11.97 -11.06
N ASP A 291 -16.86 -13.21 -10.56
CA ASP A 291 -17.12 -13.47 -9.15
C ASP A 291 -15.92 -13.03 -8.28
N VAL A 292 -14.68 -13.30 -8.72
CA VAL A 292 -13.46 -12.77 -8.10
C VAL A 292 -13.45 -11.24 -8.10
N HIS A 293 -13.79 -10.60 -9.23
CA HIS A 293 -13.92 -9.14 -9.28
C HIS A 293 -14.94 -8.62 -8.26
N CYS A 294 -16.11 -9.26 -8.17
CA CYS A 294 -17.15 -8.90 -7.20
C CYS A 294 -16.64 -8.97 -5.76
N HIS A 295 -15.91 -10.04 -5.41
CA HIS A 295 -15.32 -10.16 -4.09
C HIS A 295 -14.22 -9.12 -3.84
N LEU A 296 -13.39 -8.78 -4.83
CA LEU A 296 -12.42 -7.69 -4.70
C LEU A 296 -13.09 -6.33 -4.47
N CYS A 297 -14.23 -6.08 -5.10
CA CYS A 297 -15.03 -4.89 -4.85
C CYS A 297 -15.53 -4.84 -3.39
N GLU A 298 -16.08 -5.95 -2.87
CA GLU A 298 -16.54 -6.05 -1.48
C GLU A 298 -15.39 -5.85 -0.49
N ILE A 299 -14.24 -6.46 -0.75
CA ILE A 299 -13.04 -6.28 0.07
C ILE A 299 -12.58 -4.82 0.05
N SER A 300 -12.66 -4.15 -1.10
CA SER A 300 -12.30 -2.73 -1.22
C SER A 300 -13.19 -1.84 -0.36
N GLU A 301 -14.49 -2.11 -0.35
CA GLU A 301 -15.49 -1.43 0.48
C GLU A 301 -15.25 -1.73 1.98
N ASP A 302 -15.03 -3.00 2.35
CA ASP A 302 -14.69 -3.43 3.71
C ASP A 302 -13.42 -2.72 4.22
N VAL A 303 -12.40 -2.61 3.36
CA VAL A 303 -11.14 -1.94 3.67
C VAL A 303 -11.34 -0.44 3.85
N SER A 304 -12.06 0.23 2.95
CA SER A 304 -12.37 1.65 3.11
C SER A 304 -13.13 1.91 4.42
N SER A 305 -14.09 1.04 4.75
CA SER A 305 -14.87 1.14 5.97
C SER A 305 -14.00 0.95 7.22
N PHE A 306 -13.09 -0.03 7.22
CA PHE A 306 -12.19 -0.31 8.34
C PHE A 306 -11.28 0.90 8.71
N TYR A 307 -10.66 1.54 7.71
CA TYR A 307 -9.75 2.66 7.95
C TYR A 307 -10.48 4.01 8.12
N SER A 308 -11.76 4.10 7.78
CA SER A 308 -12.52 5.36 7.67
C SER A 308 -12.38 6.29 8.88
N LEU A 309 -12.68 5.79 10.08
CA LEU A 309 -12.71 6.58 11.31
C LEU A 309 -11.30 6.93 11.83
N PRO A 310 -10.35 5.99 11.97
CA PRO A 310 -8.96 6.32 12.32
C PRO A 310 -8.31 7.32 11.35
N LEU A 311 -8.61 7.20 10.05
CA LEU A 311 -8.10 8.09 9.02
C LEU A 311 -8.65 9.50 9.13
N LEU A 312 -9.96 9.66 9.43
CA LEU A 312 -10.58 10.96 9.59
C LEU A 312 -9.85 11.80 10.64
N PHE A 313 -9.68 11.26 11.84
CA PHE A 313 -8.94 11.92 12.92
C PHE A 313 -7.45 12.08 12.56
N GLY A 314 -6.84 11.06 11.94
CA GLY A 314 -5.45 11.10 11.50
C GLY A 314 -5.15 12.24 10.52
N ILE A 315 -6.02 12.47 9.54
CA ILE A 315 -5.88 13.55 8.56
C ILE A 315 -6.01 14.92 9.23
N VAL A 316 -6.98 15.11 10.14
CA VAL A 316 -7.14 16.38 10.88
C VAL A 316 -5.89 16.69 11.70
N PHE A 317 -5.34 15.68 12.39
CA PHE A 317 -4.10 15.82 13.14
C PHE A 317 -2.92 16.21 12.24
N LEU A 318 -2.69 15.48 11.14
CA LEU A 318 -1.60 15.77 10.20
C LEU A 318 -1.77 17.14 9.52
N PHE A 319 -2.99 17.56 9.24
CA PHE A 319 -3.30 18.88 8.68
C PHE A 319 -2.88 20.01 9.63
N LEU A 320 -3.20 19.90 10.93
CA LEU A 320 -2.75 20.87 11.93
C LEU A 320 -1.23 20.86 12.09
N THR A 321 -0.61 19.67 12.08
CA THR A 321 0.87 19.55 12.10
C THR A 321 1.51 20.22 10.88
N LEU A 322 0.91 20.16 9.69
CA LEU A 322 1.41 20.85 8.49
C LEU A 322 1.30 22.37 8.63
N ILE A 323 0.19 22.89 9.15
CA ILE A 323 0.03 24.33 9.39
C ILE A 323 1.07 24.82 10.40
N TYR A 324 1.22 24.11 11.52
CA TYR A 324 2.18 24.46 12.56
C TYR A 324 3.61 24.51 12.01
N ASN A 325 4.08 23.43 11.38
CA ASN A 325 5.43 23.36 10.83
C ASN A 325 5.63 24.35 9.67
N GLY A 326 4.62 24.53 8.80
CA GLY A 326 4.68 25.51 7.72
C GLY A 326 4.80 26.95 8.21
N TYR A 327 4.15 27.30 9.33
CA TYR A 327 4.29 28.62 9.94
C TYR A 327 5.71 28.84 10.47
N TYR A 328 6.30 27.88 11.19
CA TYR A 328 7.68 27.98 11.64
C TYR A 328 8.66 28.07 10.47
N PHE A 329 8.45 27.28 9.41
CA PHE A 329 9.26 27.34 8.20
C PHE A 329 9.31 28.77 7.64
N LEU A 330 8.14 29.40 7.48
CA LEU A 330 8.04 30.74 6.93
C LEU A 330 8.55 31.80 7.91
N SER A 331 8.30 31.64 9.21
CA SER A 331 8.85 32.56 10.23
C SER A 331 10.39 32.56 10.24
N PHE A 332 11.04 31.41 10.04
CA PHE A 332 12.50 31.34 9.92
C PHE A 332 13.00 31.99 8.63
N LEU A 333 12.27 31.84 7.53
CA LEU A 333 12.63 32.47 6.24
C LEU A 333 12.57 34.00 6.30
N MET A 334 11.66 34.55 7.11
CA MET A 334 11.45 35.99 7.26
C MET A 334 12.36 36.65 8.31
N THR A 335 13.36 35.92 8.82
CA THR A 335 14.31 36.42 9.83
C THR A 335 15.69 36.61 9.18
N ASP A 336 16.33 37.77 9.40
CA ASP A 336 17.59 38.14 8.74
C ASP A 336 18.80 37.24 9.13
N HIS A 337 18.68 36.45 10.19
CA HIS A 337 19.75 35.59 10.73
C HIS A 337 19.55 34.10 10.42
N ILE A 338 19.35 33.75 9.14
CA ILE A 338 19.08 32.37 8.69
C ILE A 338 20.16 31.37 9.17
N LEU A 339 21.44 31.76 9.18
CA LEU A 339 22.55 30.89 9.56
C LEU A 339 22.47 30.41 11.02
N ASN A 340 21.90 31.20 11.93
CA ASN A 340 21.75 30.82 13.33
C ASN A 340 20.65 29.77 13.56
N TYR A 341 19.71 29.62 12.60
CA TYR A 341 18.57 28.71 12.70
C TYR A 341 18.63 27.53 11.72
N PHE A 342 19.79 27.28 11.09
CA PHE A 342 19.95 26.27 10.05
C PHE A 342 19.43 24.88 10.45
N TYR A 343 19.79 24.39 11.64
CA TYR A 343 19.31 23.10 12.15
C TYR A 343 17.78 23.06 12.33
N ASN A 344 17.17 24.16 12.78
CA ASN A 344 15.72 24.26 12.94
C ASN A 344 14.99 24.25 11.59
N ILE A 345 15.54 24.93 10.58
CA ILE A 345 14.99 24.93 9.22
C ILE A 345 15.01 23.51 8.65
N ILE A 346 16.14 22.79 8.78
CA ILE A 346 16.24 21.39 8.34
C ILE A 346 15.21 20.53 9.07
N ASN A 347 15.11 20.65 10.40
CA ASN A 347 14.15 19.88 11.19
C ASN A 347 12.72 20.08 10.68
N VAL A 348 12.30 21.33 10.46
CA VAL A 348 10.97 21.66 9.94
C VAL A 348 10.72 21.10 8.54
N ILE A 349 11.72 21.18 7.65
CA ILE A 349 11.62 20.57 6.30
C ILE A 349 11.43 19.06 6.40
N VAL A 350 12.23 18.39 7.24
CA VAL A 350 12.12 16.94 7.47
C VAL A 350 10.74 16.59 8.05
N TRP A 351 10.22 17.36 8.99
CA TRP A 351 8.85 17.22 9.52
C TRP A 351 7.79 17.30 8.42
N ILE A 352 7.84 18.31 7.55
CA ILE A 352 6.89 18.48 6.43
C ILE A 352 6.97 17.27 5.49
N ILE A 353 8.17 16.83 5.11
CA ILE A 353 8.37 15.66 4.24
C ILE A 353 7.82 14.39 4.92
N CYS A 354 8.07 14.22 6.23
CA CYS A 354 7.56 13.09 7.01
C CYS A 354 6.04 12.97 6.96
N VAL A 355 5.33 14.10 6.98
CA VAL A 355 3.86 14.15 6.98
C VAL A 355 3.27 14.01 5.58
N ILE A 356 3.84 14.70 4.58
CA ILE A 356 3.32 14.66 3.19
C ILE A 356 3.56 13.29 2.53
N TYR A 357 4.71 12.66 2.78
CA TYR A 357 5.10 11.40 2.17
C TYR A 357 4.01 10.30 2.24
N PRO A 358 3.51 9.88 3.42
CA PRO A 358 2.52 8.82 3.52
C PRO A 358 1.16 9.21 2.92
N ILE A 359 0.75 10.48 3.03
CA ILE A 359 -0.50 10.97 2.43
C ILE A 359 -0.43 10.85 0.90
N SER A 360 0.66 11.34 0.30
CA SER A 360 0.85 11.30 -1.16
C SER A 360 0.89 9.87 -1.71
N LEU A 361 1.54 8.94 -1.00
CA LEU A 361 1.57 7.53 -1.39
C LEU A 361 0.18 6.92 -1.40
N LEU A 362 -0.58 7.15 -0.32
CA LEU A 362 -1.93 6.62 -0.18
C LEU A 362 -2.86 7.17 -1.26
N THR A 363 -2.92 8.49 -1.45
CA THR A 363 -3.83 9.12 -2.43
C THR A 363 -3.50 8.72 -3.86
N ASN A 364 -2.21 8.65 -4.19
CA ASN A 364 -1.77 8.18 -5.50
C ASN A 364 -2.18 6.73 -5.71
N ARG A 365 -2.00 5.88 -4.71
CA ARG A 365 -2.38 4.47 -4.80
C ARG A 365 -3.88 4.29 -4.96
N ILE A 366 -4.67 5.03 -4.19
CA ILE A 366 -6.15 5.04 -4.27
C ILE A 366 -6.61 5.50 -5.66
N THR A 367 -5.99 6.55 -6.21
CA THR A 367 -6.29 6.99 -7.58
C THR A 367 -5.99 5.89 -8.61
N ARG A 368 -4.86 5.19 -8.46
CA ARG A 368 -4.48 4.11 -9.39
C ARG A 368 -5.40 2.88 -9.30
N ILE A 369 -5.87 2.49 -8.12
CA ILE A 369 -6.84 1.38 -8.00
C ILE A 369 -8.19 1.77 -8.61
N LEU A 370 -8.66 3.01 -8.42
CA LEU A 370 -9.89 3.49 -9.05
C LEU A 370 -9.79 3.49 -10.59
N ILE A 371 -8.63 3.85 -11.14
CA ILE A 371 -8.36 3.74 -12.59
C ILE A 371 -8.38 2.28 -13.04
N GLU A 372 -7.77 1.36 -12.29
CA GLU A 372 -7.72 -0.06 -12.65
C GLU A 372 -9.10 -0.72 -12.60
N ILE A 373 -9.95 -0.34 -11.63
CA ILE A 373 -11.35 -0.78 -11.56
C ILE A 373 -12.14 -0.26 -12.76
N LYS A 374 -12.00 1.02 -13.11
CA LYS A 374 -12.67 1.60 -14.31
C LYS A 374 -12.23 0.90 -15.60
N LYS A 375 -10.95 0.56 -15.69
CA LYS A 375 -10.38 -0.16 -16.84
C LYS A 375 -11.02 -1.53 -17.05
N THR A 376 -11.48 -2.22 -16.00
CA THR A 376 -12.24 -3.47 -16.13
C THR A 376 -13.47 -3.28 -17.00
N GLY A 377 -14.20 -2.18 -16.83
CA GLY A 377 -15.37 -1.84 -17.65
C GLY A 377 -15.04 -1.74 -19.13
N ASN A 378 -13.95 -1.04 -19.47
CA ASN A 378 -13.50 -0.90 -20.86
C ASN A 378 -13.15 -2.27 -21.48
N ILE A 379 -12.42 -3.12 -20.73
CA ILE A 379 -12.05 -4.46 -21.19
C ILE A 379 -13.28 -5.33 -21.45
N VAL A 380 -14.26 -5.29 -20.54
CA VAL A 380 -15.52 -6.05 -20.67
C VAL A 380 -16.34 -5.53 -21.85
N HIS A 381 -16.40 -4.22 -22.06
CA HIS A 381 -17.10 -3.62 -23.20
C HIS A 381 -16.46 -3.99 -24.54
N ASP A 382 -15.13 -3.93 -24.63
CA ASP A 382 -14.39 -4.37 -25.82
C ASP A 382 -14.64 -5.85 -26.13
N LEU A 383 -14.69 -6.70 -25.09
CA LEU A 383 -15.00 -8.11 -25.21
C LEU A 383 -16.46 -8.33 -25.67
N LEU A 384 -17.41 -7.56 -25.15
CA LEU A 384 -18.81 -7.61 -25.56
C LEU A 384 -18.99 -7.30 -27.06
N ASN A 385 -18.22 -6.36 -27.59
CA ASN A 385 -18.26 -5.98 -29.01
C ASN A 385 -17.66 -7.07 -29.93
N ARG A 386 -16.76 -7.91 -29.42
CA ARG A 386 -16.09 -8.99 -30.18
C ARG A 386 -16.76 -10.36 -30.05
N ALA A 387 -17.61 -10.54 -29.03
CA ALA A 387 -18.28 -11.80 -28.74
C ALA A 387 -19.41 -12.11 -29.74
N ILE A 388 -19.37 -13.31 -30.33
CA ILE A 388 -20.42 -13.80 -31.25
C ILE A 388 -21.46 -14.64 -30.50
N GLY A 389 -21.04 -15.45 -29.52
CA GLY A 389 -21.91 -16.40 -28.82
C GLY A 389 -22.99 -15.70 -27.99
N LYS A 390 -24.25 -16.11 -28.15
CA LYS A 390 -25.41 -15.53 -27.45
C LYS A 390 -25.27 -15.59 -25.92
N GLU A 391 -24.83 -16.73 -25.39
CA GLU A 391 -24.67 -16.95 -23.95
C GLU A 391 -23.60 -16.05 -23.33
N ILE A 392 -22.42 -15.98 -23.94
CA ILE A 392 -21.33 -15.10 -23.50
C ILE A 392 -21.72 -13.64 -23.60
N LYS A 393 -22.41 -13.25 -24.67
CA LYS A 393 -22.91 -11.89 -24.84
C LYS A 393 -23.91 -11.54 -23.73
N ALA A 394 -24.75 -12.49 -23.31
CA ALA A 394 -25.64 -12.30 -22.17
C ALA A 394 -24.87 -12.14 -20.84
N GLU A 395 -23.88 -13.00 -20.57
CA GLU A 395 -23.05 -12.89 -19.35
C GLU A 395 -22.19 -11.62 -19.31
N LEU A 396 -21.61 -11.20 -20.44
CA LEU A 396 -20.88 -9.94 -20.56
C LEU A 396 -21.78 -8.71 -20.39
N LYS A 397 -23.02 -8.77 -20.89
CA LYS A 397 -24.01 -7.71 -20.61
C LYS A 397 -24.31 -7.61 -19.13
N LYS A 398 -24.53 -8.75 -18.44
CA LYS A 398 -24.72 -8.77 -16.98
C LYS A 398 -23.51 -8.20 -16.25
N PHE A 399 -22.29 -8.60 -16.64
CA PHE A 399 -21.08 -8.08 -16.02
C PHE A 399 -20.90 -6.58 -16.27
N SER A 400 -21.09 -6.11 -17.50
CA SER A 400 -21.03 -4.69 -17.84
C SER A 400 -22.06 -3.88 -17.05
N LEU A 401 -23.28 -4.41 -16.85
CA LEU A 401 -24.31 -3.77 -16.03
C LEU A 401 -23.89 -3.69 -14.56
N GLN A 402 -23.32 -4.77 -14.01
CA GLN A 402 -22.78 -4.80 -12.65
C GLN A 402 -21.69 -3.73 -12.44
N LEU A 403 -20.75 -3.60 -13.39
CA LEU A 403 -19.68 -2.60 -13.34
C LEU A 403 -20.21 -1.17 -13.44
N LEU A 404 -21.30 -0.95 -14.18
CA LEU A 404 -21.93 0.36 -14.31
C LEU A 404 -22.57 0.81 -13.00
N HIS A 405 -23.25 -0.10 -12.29
CA HIS A 405 -23.96 0.23 -11.05
C HIS A 405 -23.06 0.23 -9.81
N ARG A 406 -21.99 -0.58 -9.78
CA ARG A 406 -21.11 -0.68 -8.61
C ARG A 406 -20.02 0.40 -8.62
N LYS A 407 -20.29 1.52 -7.96
CA LYS A 407 -19.32 2.62 -7.79
C LYS A 407 -18.52 2.46 -6.51
N ILE A 408 -17.32 1.90 -6.61
CA ILE A 408 -16.37 1.84 -5.49
C ILE A 408 -15.78 3.23 -5.25
N GLN A 409 -15.80 3.66 -3.99
CA GLN A 409 -15.14 4.89 -3.55
C GLN A 409 -14.39 4.62 -2.25
N PHE A 410 -13.18 5.16 -2.16
CA PHE A 410 -12.41 5.16 -0.92
C PHE A 410 -12.61 6.50 -0.23
N THR A 411 -13.24 6.48 0.94
CA THR A 411 -13.63 7.69 1.67
C THR A 411 -13.27 7.60 3.14
N ALA A 412 -13.07 8.76 3.77
CA ALA A 412 -12.99 8.89 5.22
C ALA A 412 -14.39 9.18 5.79
N ASN A 413 -15.12 8.11 6.14
CA ASN A 413 -16.45 8.15 6.75
C ASN A 413 -17.46 9.00 5.95
N GLY A 414 -17.35 9.01 4.62
CA GLY A 414 -18.20 9.79 3.71
C GLY A 414 -17.89 11.31 3.61
N TYR A 415 -16.97 11.85 4.41
CA TYR A 415 -16.65 13.29 4.39
C TYR A 415 -15.83 13.72 3.17
N PHE A 416 -14.82 12.94 2.80
CA PHE A 416 -13.99 13.22 1.64
C PHE A 416 -13.49 11.94 0.97
N THR A 417 -13.30 12.01 -0.35
CA THR A 417 -12.66 10.98 -1.17
C THR A 417 -11.15 11.06 -1.00
N LEU A 418 -10.46 9.92 -1.04
CA LEU A 418 -9.02 9.82 -0.75
C LEU A 418 -8.16 9.79 -2.02
N ASP A 419 -8.61 10.41 -3.10
CA ASP A 419 -7.92 10.47 -4.38
C ASP A 419 -6.93 11.64 -4.46
N ASN A 420 -6.25 11.81 -5.59
CA ASN A 420 -5.27 12.88 -5.76
C ASN A 420 -5.88 14.29 -5.67
N THR A 421 -7.19 14.43 -5.91
CA THR A 421 -7.90 15.71 -5.72
C THR A 421 -7.90 16.13 -4.25
N PHE A 422 -8.01 15.19 -3.32
CA PHE A 422 -7.89 15.45 -1.90
C PHE A 422 -6.48 15.95 -1.52
N LEU A 423 -5.41 15.33 -2.05
CA LEU A 423 -4.05 15.82 -1.80
C LEU A 423 -3.87 17.26 -2.30
N HIS A 424 -4.37 17.56 -3.50
CA HIS A 424 -4.32 18.91 -4.07
C HIS A 424 -5.08 19.91 -3.18
N SER A 425 -6.30 19.55 -2.75
CA SER A 425 -7.09 20.38 -1.84
C SER A 425 -6.39 20.60 -0.51
N LEU A 426 -5.84 19.55 0.10
CA LEU A 426 -5.13 19.60 1.38
C LEU A 426 -3.96 20.60 1.31
N ILE A 427 -3.10 20.47 0.30
CA ILE A 427 -1.95 21.37 0.10
C ILE A 427 -2.43 22.80 -0.13
N GLY A 428 -3.44 23.00 -0.99
CA GLY A 428 -4.02 24.32 -1.25
C GLY A 428 -4.54 24.99 0.03
N THR A 429 -5.32 24.26 0.82
CA THR A 429 -5.86 24.76 2.09
C THR A 429 -4.77 25.06 3.11
N VAL A 430 -3.74 24.20 3.25
CA VAL A 430 -2.58 24.48 4.11
C VAL A 430 -1.91 25.79 3.70
N VAL A 431 -1.61 25.96 2.41
CA VAL A 431 -0.99 27.19 1.89
C VAL A 431 -1.85 28.42 2.17
N THR A 432 -3.17 28.34 1.97
CA THR A 432 -4.09 29.45 2.30
C THR A 432 -4.02 29.84 3.78
N TYR A 433 -4.06 28.87 4.70
CA TYR A 433 -3.93 29.17 6.13
C TYR A 433 -2.56 29.76 6.48
N LEU A 434 -1.48 29.28 5.85
CA LEU A 434 -0.14 29.85 6.05
C LEU A 434 -0.08 31.31 5.61
N VAL A 435 -0.65 31.65 4.45
CA VAL A 435 -0.71 33.04 3.96
C VAL A 435 -1.45 33.92 4.96
N ILE A 436 -2.60 33.48 5.46
CA ILE A 436 -3.40 34.21 6.46
C ILE A 436 -2.56 34.45 7.74
N LEU A 437 -1.93 33.41 8.28
CA LEU A 437 -1.12 33.52 9.50
C LEU A 437 0.03 34.52 9.34
N VAL A 438 0.68 34.54 8.17
CA VAL A 438 1.79 35.45 7.89
C VAL A 438 1.34 36.88 7.71
N GLN A 439 0.18 37.10 7.08
CA GLN A 439 -0.42 38.43 6.97
C GLN A 439 -0.72 39.01 8.36
N PHE A 440 -1.27 38.21 9.27
CA PHE A 440 -1.49 38.63 10.67
C PHE A 440 -0.17 38.95 11.38
N GLN A 441 0.87 38.13 11.17
CA GLN A 441 2.20 38.38 11.75
C GLN A 441 2.80 39.70 11.25
N MET A 442 2.75 39.97 9.94
CA MET A 442 3.23 41.23 9.35
C MET A 442 2.44 42.43 9.86
N GLY A 443 1.10 42.36 9.87
CA GLY A 443 0.25 43.44 10.37
C GLY A 443 0.58 43.80 11.83
N SER A 444 0.84 42.80 12.68
CA SER A 444 1.24 43.03 14.08
C SER A 444 2.63 43.67 14.23
N ARG A 445 3.56 43.42 13.30
CA ARG A 445 4.91 44.02 13.29
C ARG A 445 4.93 45.47 12.78
N ILE A 446 3.91 45.90 12.04
CA ILE A 446 3.81 47.28 11.53
C ILE A 446 3.19 48.21 12.59
N ILE A 447 2.41 47.66 13.51
CA ILE A 447 1.68 48.41 14.56
C ILE A 447 2.53 48.62 15.83
N ASN A 448 3.57 47.81 16.03
CA ASN A 448 4.58 47.97 17.09
C ASN A 448 5.84 48.59 16.50
#